data_AF-A0A4Y2UUJ4-F1
#
_entry.id   AF-A0A4Y2UUJ4-F1
#
_cell.length_a   1.000
_cell.length_b   1.000
_cell.length_c   1.000
_cell.angle_alpha   90.00
_cell.angle_beta   90.00
_cell.angle_gamma   90.00
#
_symmetry.space_group_name_H-M   'P 1'
#
loop_
_entity.id
_entity.type
_entity.pdbx_description
1 polymer ?
#
loop_
_entity_poly.entity_id
_entity_poly.type
_entity_poly.pdbx_seq_one_letter_code
_entity_poly.pdbx_strand_id
1 'polypeptide(L)'
;MQDKAVEFAKTLGYPDFKASAVWLDKFKKRHGLTQKSICGESADVPEEVCDCWMQKIPETLQEFSPQNIFNADKTGLFFKCLPTKTLAFKGDKCFGGKKSKQRITVLLYANMTGEEKLKMLDIGKSKSPRCFKGVKSLEVKYEFNKKS
;
A
#
# COMPACT_ATOMS: atom_id res chain seq x y z
N MET A 1 18.96 -3.17 -5.09
CA MET A 1 20.27 -3.56 -4.52
C MET A 1 21.08 -4.35 -5.53
N GLN A 2 20.51 -5.35 -6.20
CA GLN A 2 21.21 -6.09 -7.27
C GLN A 2 21.57 -5.18 -8.46
N ASP A 3 20.62 -4.38 -8.97
CA ASP A 3 20.89 -3.48 -10.11
C ASP A 3 21.99 -2.46 -9.80
N LYS A 4 21.91 -1.82 -8.62
CA LYS A 4 22.93 -0.89 -8.14
C LYS A 4 24.30 -1.57 -7.93
N ALA A 5 24.33 -2.83 -7.50
CA ALA A 5 25.58 -3.57 -7.35
C ALA A 5 26.23 -3.89 -8.71
N VAL A 6 25.42 -4.22 -9.72
CA VAL A 6 25.90 -4.40 -11.11
C VAL A 6 26.41 -3.09 -11.69
N GLU A 7 25.71 -1.98 -11.45
CA GLU A 7 26.15 -0.63 -11.86
C GLU A 7 27.52 -0.28 -11.25
N PHE A 8 27.71 -0.46 -9.94
CA PHE A 8 29.00 -0.23 -9.29
C PHE A 8 30.10 -1.17 -9.80
N ALA A 9 29.78 -2.45 -10.01
CA ALA A 9 30.77 -3.40 -10.51
C ALA A 9 31.30 -3.01 -11.89
N LYS A 10 30.43 -2.52 -12.78
CA LYS A 10 30.85 -1.96 -14.08
C LYS A 10 31.78 -0.77 -13.91
N THR A 11 31.44 0.19 -13.05
CA THR A 11 32.27 1.37 -12.78
C THR A 11 33.63 1.01 -12.18
N LEU A 12 33.70 -0.09 -11.40
CA LEU A 12 34.92 -0.58 -10.77
C LEU A 12 35.74 -1.53 -11.65
N GLY A 13 35.37 -1.72 -12.92
CA GLY A 13 36.12 -2.56 -13.87
C GLY A 13 35.79 -4.05 -13.81
N TYR A 14 34.66 -4.44 -13.24
CA TYR A 14 34.16 -5.82 -13.16
C TYR A 14 32.86 -5.98 -13.96
N PRO A 15 32.91 -5.91 -15.30
CA PRO A 15 31.70 -5.95 -16.14
C PRO A 15 30.96 -7.29 -16.08
N ASP A 16 31.67 -8.38 -15.80
CA ASP A 16 31.12 -9.75 -15.75
C ASP A 16 30.47 -10.10 -14.40
N PHE A 17 30.51 -9.17 -13.44
CA PHE A 17 29.91 -9.40 -12.13
C PHE A 17 28.39 -9.56 -12.23
N LYS A 18 27.89 -10.65 -11.63
CA LYS A 18 26.45 -10.94 -11.55
C LYS A 18 25.97 -10.87 -10.10
N ALA A 19 25.10 -9.92 -9.81
CA ALA A 19 24.42 -9.82 -8.52
C ALA A 19 23.29 -10.86 -8.42
N SER A 20 23.65 -12.15 -8.30
CA SER A 20 22.68 -13.24 -8.15
C SER A 20 21.91 -13.14 -6.83
N ALA A 21 20.76 -13.82 -6.73
CA ALA A 21 20.00 -13.91 -5.48
C ALA A 21 20.85 -14.51 -4.34
N VAL A 22 21.70 -15.50 -4.65
CA VAL A 22 22.63 -16.12 -3.69
C VAL A 22 23.71 -15.14 -3.24
N TRP A 23 24.26 -14.34 -4.17
CA TRP A 23 25.21 -13.28 -3.81
C TRP A 23 24.56 -12.27 -2.87
N LEU A 24 23.34 -11.83 -3.18
CA LEU A 24 22.60 -10.88 -2.35
C LEU A 24 22.35 -11.43 -0.93
N ASP A 25 21.96 -12.70 -0.81
CA ASP A 25 21.74 -13.35 0.49
C ASP A 25 23.04 -13.45 1.31
N LYS A 26 24.14 -13.91 0.68
CA LYS A 26 25.46 -13.98 1.31
C LYS A 26 26.00 -12.59 1.69
N PHE A 27 25.80 -11.59 0.85
CA PHE A 27 26.19 -10.21 1.10
C PHE A 27 25.45 -9.65 2.32
N LYS A 28 24.12 -9.82 2.38
CA LYS A 28 23.32 -9.41 3.54
C LYS A 28 23.79 -10.11 4.81
N LYS A 29 24.01 -11.43 4.79
CA LYS A 29 24.51 -12.18 5.95
C LYS A 29 25.90 -11.73 6.40
N ARG A 30 26.85 -11.57 5.46
CA ARG A 30 28.22 -11.13 5.74
C ARG A 30 28.27 -9.75 6.38
N HIS A 31 27.47 -8.83 5.88
CA HIS A 31 27.41 -7.46 6.38
C HIS A 31 26.31 -7.27 7.43
N GLY A 32 25.73 -8.33 7.98
CA GLY A 32 24.72 -8.26 9.03
C GLY A 32 23.44 -7.50 8.65
N LEU A 33 23.11 -7.36 7.37
CA LEU A 33 21.89 -6.66 6.94
C LEU A 33 20.66 -7.53 7.19
N THR A 34 19.75 -7.03 8.03
CA THR A 34 18.48 -7.70 8.35
C THR A 34 17.28 -6.88 7.88
N GLN A 35 16.19 -7.57 7.55
CA GLN A 35 14.95 -6.96 7.07
C GLN A 35 13.91 -7.00 8.19
N LYS A 36 13.51 -5.83 8.72
CA LYS A 36 12.50 -5.73 9.79
C LYS A 36 11.16 -5.28 9.22
N SER A 37 10.06 -5.90 9.68
CA SER A 37 8.69 -5.47 9.35
C SER A 37 8.16 -4.56 10.46
N ILE A 38 7.41 -3.51 10.08
CA ILE A 38 6.72 -2.62 11.02
C ILE A 38 5.24 -2.88 10.84
N CYS A 39 4.61 -3.60 11.78
CA CYS A 39 3.16 -3.80 11.82
C CYS A 39 2.51 -2.63 12.56
N GLY A 40 1.41 -2.11 12.01
CA GLY A 40 0.59 -1.07 12.64
C GLY A 40 -0.84 -1.59 12.80
N GLU A 41 -1.31 -1.55 14.05
CA GLU A 41 -2.70 -1.67 14.55
C GLU A 41 -3.55 -2.85 14.03
N SER A 42 -3.76 -3.84 14.92
CA SER A 42 -4.87 -4.80 14.85
C SER A 42 -6.01 -4.27 15.73
N ALA A 43 -7.13 -3.88 15.11
CA ALA A 43 -8.39 -3.85 15.84
C ALA A 43 -8.96 -5.27 15.73
N ASP A 44 -8.79 -6.06 16.79
CA ASP A 44 -9.26 -7.44 16.81
C ASP A 44 -10.78 -7.44 17.08
N VAL A 45 -11.55 -7.91 16.10
CA VAL A 45 -12.96 -8.27 16.27
C VAL A 45 -13.00 -9.71 16.78
N PRO A 46 -13.84 -10.04 17.78
CA PRO A 46 -13.97 -11.43 18.25
C PRO A 46 -14.33 -12.37 17.10
N GLU A 47 -13.66 -13.52 17.03
CA GLU A 47 -13.83 -14.52 15.97
C GLU A 47 -15.29 -14.98 15.83
N GLU A 48 -15.97 -15.16 16.97
CA GLU A 48 -17.39 -15.52 17.05
C GLU A 48 -18.32 -14.54 16.31
N VAL A 49 -18.00 -13.24 16.34
CA VAL A 49 -18.76 -12.21 15.63
C VAL A 49 -18.52 -12.34 14.13
N CYS A 50 -17.27 -12.57 13.71
CA CYS A 50 -16.94 -12.81 12.31
C CYS A 50 -17.67 -14.04 11.76
N ASP A 51 -17.68 -15.14 12.50
CA ASP A 51 -18.35 -16.39 12.10
C ASP A 51 -19.85 -16.21 11.91
N CYS A 52 -20.51 -15.51 12.83
CA CYS A 52 -21.94 -15.17 12.73
C CYS A 52 -22.24 -14.37 11.45
N TRP A 53 -21.41 -13.37 11.12
CA TRP A 53 -21.57 -12.59 9.90
C TRP A 53 -21.27 -13.39 8.63
N MET A 54 -20.29 -14.29 8.65
CA MET A 54 -19.97 -15.16 7.52
C MET A 54 -21.11 -16.11 7.16
N GLN A 55 -21.93 -16.52 8.14
CA GLN A 55 -23.14 -17.33 7.89
C GLN A 55 -24.31 -16.48 7.38
N LYS A 56 -24.52 -15.29 7.94
CA LYS A 56 -25.69 -14.45 7.65
C LYS A 56 -25.62 -13.67 6.32
N ILE A 57 -24.43 -13.26 5.90
CA ILE A 57 -24.26 -12.47 4.67
C ILE A 57 -24.73 -13.24 3.42
N PRO A 58 -24.30 -14.49 3.17
CA PRO A 58 -24.75 -15.24 2.00
C PRO A 58 -26.28 -15.40 1.94
N GLU A 59 -26.94 -15.68 3.07
CA GLU A 59 -28.41 -15.79 3.14
C GLU A 59 -29.09 -14.49 2.72
N THR A 60 -28.59 -13.36 3.22
CA THR A 60 -29.14 -12.03 2.89
C THR A 60 -28.91 -11.68 1.42
N LEU A 61 -27.76 -12.08 0.85
CA LEU A 61 -27.39 -11.77 -0.52
C LEU A 61 -28.14 -12.62 -1.56
N GLN A 62 -28.72 -13.77 -1.19
CA GLN A 62 -29.46 -14.64 -2.11
C GLN A 62 -30.70 -13.96 -2.73
N GLU A 63 -31.28 -12.96 -2.05
CA GLU A 63 -32.43 -12.20 -2.56
C GLU A 63 -32.07 -11.25 -3.72
N PHE A 64 -30.77 -11.03 -3.97
CA PHE A 64 -30.27 -10.07 -4.95
C PHE A 64 -29.50 -10.78 -6.07
N SER A 65 -29.70 -10.31 -7.31
CA SER A 65 -28.80 -10.68 -8.41
C SER A 65 -27.37 -10.20 -8.09
N PRO A 66 -26.32 -10.97 -8.45
CA PRO A 66 -24.93 -10.54 -8.32
C PRO A 66 -24.64 -9.16 -8.93
N GLN A 67 -25.37 -8.77 -9.98
CA GLN A 67 -25.23 -7.46 -10.62
C GLN A 67 -25.70 -6.30 -9.72
N ASN A 68 -26.60 -6.58 -8.78
CA ASN A 68 -27.19 -5.62 -7.86
C ASN A 68 -26.54 -5.63 -6.46
N ILE A 69 -25.52 -6.47 -6.25
CA ILE A 69 -24.76 -6.52 -5.01
C ILE A 69 -23.52 -5.66 -5.20
N PHE A 70 -23.43 -4.56 -4.46
CA PHE A 70 -22.33 -3.61 -4.56
C PHE A 70 -21.53 -3.53 -3.27
N ASN A 71 -20.21 -3.41 -3.42
CA ASN A 71 -19.32 -3.08 -2.31
C ASN A 71 -18.69 -1.71 -2.55
N ALA A 72 -18.56 -0.93 -1.47
CA ALA A 72 -17.94 0.38 -1.47
C ALA A 72 -16.94 0.44 -0.33
N ASP A 73 -15.66 0.68 -0.62
CA ASP A 73 -14.65 0.76 0.44
C ASP A 73 -13.60 1.84 0.19
N LYS A 74 -13.05 2.37 1.29
CA LYS A 74 -12.03 3.42 1.29
C LYS A 74 -10.66 2.80 1.52
N THR A 75 -9.76 3.00 0.57
CA THR A 75 -8.36 2.60 0.73
C THR A 75 -7.43 3.82 0.69
N GLY A 76 -6.31 3.71 1.42
CA GLY A 76 -5.29 4.76 1.46
C GLY A 76 -4.23 4.53 0.40
N LEU A 77 -4.13 5.42 -0.59
CA LEU A 77 -3.04 5.43 -1.55
C LEU A 77 -1.85 6.24 -1.00
N PHE A 78 -0.82 5.55 -0.54
CA PHE A 78 0.38 6.17 0.03
C PHE A 78 1.44 6.46 -1.03
N PHE A 79 1.29 7.58 -1.72
CA PHE A 79 2.20 8.01 -2.80
C PHE A 79 3.58 8.49 -2.32
N LYS A 80 3.75 8.78 -1.02
CA LYS A 80 5.07 9.12 -0.42
C LYS A 80 5.54 8.11 0.63
N CYS A 81 4.91 6.94 0.73
CA CYS A 81 5.39 5.93 1.66
C CYS A 81 6.76 5.41 1.21
N LEU A 82 7.74 5.54 2.11
CA LEU A 82 9.00 4.82 1.97
C LEU A 82 8.75 3.33 2.22
N PRO A 83 9.59 2.43 1.66
CA PRO A 83 9.50 1.00 1.90
C PRO A 83 9.38 0.67 3.39
N THR A 84 8.46 -0.22 3.74
CA THR A 84 8.23 -0.69 5.13
C THR A 84 9.45 -1.39 5.72
N LYS A 85 10.36 -1.84 4.88
CA LYS A 85 11.51 -2.66 5.23
C LYS A 85 12.78 -1.89 4.88
N THR A 86 13.44 -1.33 5.88
CA THR A 86 14.78 -0.74 5.74
C THR A 86 15.83 -1.80 6.04
N LEU A 87 16.95 -1.76 5.31
CA LEU A 87 18.12 -2.59 5.61
C LEU A 87 18.87 -1.96 6.78
N ALA A 88 19.08 -2.74 7.84
CA ALA A 88 19.81 -2.28 9.01
C ALA A 88 20.86 -3.32 9.41
N PHE A 89 21.96 -2.85 10.00
CA PHE A 89 23.01 -3.74 10.49
C PHE A 89 22.54 -4.53 11.71
N LYS A 90 23.11 -5.72 11.89
CA LYS A 90 22.78 -6.64 12.97
C LYS A 90 23.28 -6.04 14.28
N GLY A 91 22.36 -5.81 15.22
CA GLY A 91 22.66 -5.14 16.49
C GLY A 91 22.24 -3.67 16.54
N ASP A 92 21.97 -3.05 15.38
CA ASP A 92 21.49 -1.67 15.37
C ASP A 92 20.07 -1.57 15.94
N LYS A 93 19.92 -0.63 16.88
CA LYS A 93 18.61 -0.14 17.26
C LYS A 93 18.09 0.73 16.10
N CYS A 94 17.19 0.16 15.29
CA CYS A 94 16.43 0.93 14.30
C CYS A 94 15.48 1.88 15.03
N PHE A 95 15.91 3.11 15.27
CA PHE A 95 15.03 4.19 15.71
C PHE A 95 14.64 5.06 14.53
N GLY A 96 13.34 5.36 14.43
CA GLY A 96 12.85 6.57 13.78
C GLY A 96 12.99 6.64 12.26
N GLY A 97 11.98 6.12 11.56
CA GLY A 97 11.53 6.71 10.31
C GLY A 97 10.04 6.99 10.44
N LYS A 98 9.63 8.25 10.63
CA LYS A 98 8.20 8.58 10.57
C LYS A 98 7.79 8.42 9.11
N LYS A 99 7.22 7.25 8.77
CA LYS A 99 6.69 7.00 7.43
C LYS A 99 5.81 8.21 7.08
N SER A 100 6.03 8.80 5.91
CA SER A 100 5.13 9.83 5.43
C SER A 100 3.74 9.22 5.36
N LYS A 101 2.87 9.58 6.32
CA LYS A 101 1.46 9.20 6.31
C LYS A 101 0.67 10.05 5.30
N GLN A 102 1.36 10.70 4.35
CA GLN A 102 0.71 11.37 3.24
C GLN A 102 0.12 10.28 2.34
N ARG A 103 -1.20 10.20 2.41
CA ARG A 103 -2.04 9.35 1.60
C ARG A 103 -3.14 10.19 0.98
N ILE A 104 -3.58 9.79 -0.20
CA ILE A 104 -4.88 10.18 -0.73
C ILE A 104 -5.81 9.02 -0.37
N THR A 105 -6.98 9.31 0.20
CA THR A 105 -7.97 8.27 0.42
C THR A 105 -8.78 8.14 -0.85
N VAL A 106 -8.91 6.94 -1.40
CA VAL A 106 -9.76 6.70 -2.58
C VAL A 106 -10.95 5.85 -2.14
N LEU A 107 -12.15 6.26 -2.54
CA LEU A 107 -13.35 5.44 -2.42
C LEU A 107 -13.55 4.68 -3.72
N LEU A 108 -13.56 3.36 -3.61
CA LEU A 108 -13.78 2.43 -4.72
C LEU A 108 -15.17 1.81 -4.57
N TYR A 109 -15.80 1.53 -5.70
CA TYR A 109 -17.13 0.94 -5.76
C TYR A 109 -17.23 0.01 -6.97
N ALA A 110 -17.71 -1.21 -6.74
CA ALA A 110 -17.95 -2.18 -7.79
C ALA A 110 -19.09 -3.14 -7.41
N ASN A 111 -19.81 -3.64 -8.41
CA ASN A 111 -20.72 -4.76 -8.21
C ASN A 111 -19.97 -6.09 -8.06
N MET A 112 -20.67 -7.13 -7.60
CA MET A 112 -20.10 -8.45 -7.34
C MET A 112 -19.53 -9.12 -8.59
N THR A 113 -20.11 -8.85 -9.78
CA THR A 113 -19.59 -9.36 -11.06
C THR A 113 -18.37 -8.58 -11.56
N GLY A 114 -18.16 -7.34 -11.08
CA GLY A 114 -17.13 -6.43 -11.52
C GLY A 114 -17.41 -5.76 -12.86
N GLU A 115 -18.60 -5.96 -13.44
CA GLU A 115 -19.05 -5.33 -14.69
C GLU A 115 -19.31 -3.85 -14.50
N GLU A 116 -19.93 -3.48 -13.37
CA GLU A 116 -20.22 -2.09 -13.03
C GLU A 116 -19.21 -1.58 -12.01
N LYS A 117 -18.49 -0.52 -12.39
CA LYS A 117 -17.55 0.21 -11.53
C LYS A 117 -17.89 1.69 -11.59
N LEU A 118 -18.17 2.29 -10.45
CA LEU A 118 -18.32 3.74 -10.41
C LEU A 118 -16.96 4.40 -10.53
N LYS A 119 -16.96 5.62 -11.09
CA LYS A 119 -15.77 6.44 -11.18
C LYS A 119 -15.19 6.66 -9.78
N MET A 120 -13.89 6.45 -9.64
CA MET A 120 -13.20 6.60 -8.35
C MET A 120 -13.40 8.01 -7.79
N LEU A 121 -13.45 8.10 -6.46
CA LEU A 121 -13.56 9.36 -5.74
C LEU A 121 -12.33 9.56 -4.87
N ASP A 122 -11.55 10.59 -5.19
CA ASP A 122 -10.40 11.00 -4.41
C ASP A 122 -10.87 11.87 -3.24
N ILE A 123 -10.45 11.51 -2.04
CA ILE A 123 -10.78 12.20 -0.80
C ILE A 123 -9.49 12.70 -0.16
N GLY A 124 -9.35 14.02 -0.08
CA GLY A 124 -8.23 14.68 0.58
C GLY A 124 -8.62 15.44 1.84
N LYS A 125 -7.62 15.95 2.55
CA LYS A 125 -7.82 16.73 3.80
C LYS A 125 -8.27 18.17 3.55
N SER A 126 -7.81 18.78 2.45
CA SER A 126 -8.02 20.21 2.16
C SER A 126 -9.11 20.40 1.13
N LYS A 127 -9.99 21.39 1.32
CA LYS A 127 -10.96 21.80 0.29
C LYS A 127 -10.28 22.25 -1.01
N SER A 128 -9.14 22.92 -0.89
CA SER A 128 -8.36 23.44 -2.01
C SER A 128 -6.88 23.11 -1.80
N PRO A 129 -6.43 21.92 -2.22
CA PRO A 129 -5.02 21.54 -2.17
C PRO A 129 -4.15 22.50 -2.97
N ARG A 130 -3.00 22.90 -2.41
CA ARG A 130 -2.04 23.77 -3.12
C ARG A 130 -1.54 23.17 -4.44
N CYS A 131 -1.48 21.85 -4.54
CA CYS A 131 -1.09 21.14 -5.76
C CYS A 131 -2.11 21.27 -6.90
N PHE A 132 -3.33 21.73 -6.62
CA PHE A 132 -4.35 21.99 -7.66
C PHE A 132 -4.32 23.43 -8.16
N LYS A 133 -3.39 24.27 -7.68
CA LYS A 133 -3.27 25.65 -8.16
C LYS A 133 -2.93 25.64 -9.65
N GLY A 134 -3.80 26.22 -10.48
CA GLY A 134 -3.65 26.27 -11.93
C GLY A 134 -4.18 25.04 -12.68
N VAL A 135 -4.74 24.06 -11.98
CA VAL A 135 -5.39 22.89 -12.60
C VAL A 135 -6.83 23.29 -12.97
N LYS A 136 -7.18 23.16 -14.26
CA LYS A 136 -8.51 23.55 -14.79
C LYS A 136 -9.57 22.48 -14.59
N SER A 137 -9.18 21.22 -14.68
CA SER A 137 -10.07 20.06 -14.50
C SER A 137 -9.27 18.87 -14.00
N LEU A 138 -9.90 18.04 -13.17
CA LEU A 138 -9.33 16.77 -12.71
C LEU A 138 -10.02 15.63 -13.46
N GLU A 139 -9.26 14.60 -13.81
CA GLU A 139 -9.81 13.38 -14.42
C GLU A 139 -10.68 12.61 -13.42
N VAL A 140 -10.35 12.69 -12.13
CA VAL A 140 -11.03 12.02 -11.02
C VAL A 140 -11.81 13.06 -10.21
N LYS A 141 -12.96 12.68 -9.67
CA LYS A 141 -13.72 13.56 -8.78
C LYS A 141 -12.97 13.69 -7.45
N TYR A 142 -12.78 14.92 -6.98
CA TYR A 142 -12.12 15.21 -5.72
C TYR A 142 -13.11 15.78 -4.69
N GLU A 143 -13.11 15.22 -3.49
CA GLU A 143 -13.86 15.71 -2.33
C GLU A 143 -12.91 15.93 -1.16
N PHE A 144 -13.33 16.76 -0.20
CA PHE A 144 -12.54 17.01 1.00
C PHE A 144 -13.24 16.49 2.26
N ASN A 145 -12.47 15.85 3.12
CA ASN A 145 -12.91 15.47 4.46
C ASN A 145 -11.81 15.81 5.46
N LYS A 146 -12.11 16.74 6.39
CA LYS A 146 -11.18 17.17 7.44
C LYS A 146 -10.71 16.02 8.34
N LYS A 147 -11.51 14.95 8.45
CA LYS A 147 -11.21 13.76 9.25
C LYS A 147 -10.40 12.68 8.49
N SER A 148 -10.17 12.84 7.18
CA SER A 148 -9.41 11.87 6.38
C SER A 148 -7.92 11.85 6.69
#